data_AF-A0A924U2L0-F1
#
_entry.id   AF-A0A924U2L0-F1
#
_cell.length_a   1.000
_cell.length_b   1.000
_cell.length_c   1.000
_cell.angle_alpha   90.00
_cell.angle_beta   90.00
_cell.angle_gamma   90.00
#
_symmetry.space_group_name_H-M   'P 1'
#
loop_
_entity.id
_entity.type
_entity.pdbx_description
1 polymer ?
#
loop_
_entity_poly.entity_id
_entity_poly.type
_entity_poly.pdbx_seq_one_letter_code
_entity_poly.pdbx_strand_id
1 'polypeptide(L)'
;MTTTTFQLKLERGRFAQHAKASLVSLLTMARRLLTTTRPAPSAADAAAREAQAVRNMANTYTRTDPGFAADLFAAAARHDGLNGG
;
A
#
# COMPACT_ATOMS: atom_id res chain seq x y z
N MET A 1 -33.14 -50.35 38.19
CA MET A 1 -31.88 -50.01 37.48
C MET A 1 -32.23 -49.00 36.39
N THR A 2 -31.79 -47.75 36.53
CA THR A 2 -32.02 -46.69 35.53
C THR A 2 -30.74 -46.44 34.75
N THR A 3 -30.75 -46.71 33.45
CA THR A 3 -29.61 -46.48 32.55
C THR A 3 -29.65 -45.03 32.08
N THR A 4 -28.71 -44.23 32.53
CA THR A 4 -28.53 -42.84 32.08
C THR A 4 -27.73 -42.83 30.78
N THR A 5 -28.41 -42.66 29.65
CA THR A 5 -27.78 -42.49 28.34
C THR A 5 -27.29 -41.05 28.20
N PHE A 6 -25.99 -40.80 28.40
CA PHE A 6 -25.37 -39.52 28.11
C PHE A 6 -25.14 -39.34 26.60
N GLN A 7 -25.92 -38.46 25.99
CA GLN A 7 -25.80 -38.06 24.58
C GLN A 7 -24.60 -37.13 24.39
N LEU A 8 -23.43 -37.69 24.09
CA LEU A 8 -22.26 -36.96 23.59
C LEU A 8 -22.49 -36.54 22.13
N LYS A 9 -23.34 -35.54 21.91
CA LYS A 9 -23.65 -35.07 20.56
C LYS A 9 -23.67 -33.56 20.45
N LEU A 10 -22.64 -32.83 20.89
CA LEU A 10 -22.63 -31.38 20.68
C LEU A 10 -21.26 -30.67 20.66
N GLU A 11 -20.18 -31.28 20.18
CA GLU A 11 -18.85 -30.62 20.23
C GLU A 11 -18.06 -30.68 18.92
N ARG A 12 -18.65 -31.02 17.77
CA ARG A 12 -17.91 -31.09 16.48
C ARG A 12 -17.81 -29.77 15.72
N GLY A 13 -18.70 -28.81 15.97
CA GLY A 13 -18.78 -27.55 15.20
C GLY A 13 -17.86 -26.42 15.71
N ARG A 14 -17.59 -26.38 17.02
CA ARG A 14 -16.91 -25.25 17.68
C ARG A 14 -15.39 -25.28 17.47
N PHE A 15 -14.78 -26.48 17.53
CA PHE A 15 -13.35 -26.66 17.27
C PHE A 15 -12.94 -26.24 15.85
N ALA A 16 -13.78 -26.50 14.85
CA ALA A 16 -13.51 -26.09 13.46
C ALA A 16 -13.59 -24.56 13.26
N GLN A 17 -14.40 -23.87 14.05
CA GLN A 17 -14.51 -22.40 14.02
C GLN A 17 -13.31 -21.74 14.72
N HIS A 18 -12.84 -22.30 15.84
CA HIS A 18 -11.65 -21.80 16.55
C HIS A 18 -10.35 -22.01 15.74
N ALA A 19 -10.22 -23.13 15.03
CA ALA A 19 -9.06 -23.38 14.17
C ALA A 19 -8.95 -22.42 12.97
N LYS A 20 -10.09 -21.98 12.42
CA LYS A 20 -10.13 -20.99 11.33
C LYS A 20 -9.86 -19.56 11.84
N ALA A 21 -10.38 -19.24 13.02
CA ALA A 21 -10.25 -17.91 13.63
C ALA A 21 -8.81 -17.56 14.02
N SER A 22 -8.03 -18.54 14.50
CA SER A 22 -6.63 -18.33 14.86
C SER A 22 -5.75 -18.00 13.66
N LEU A 23 -5.99 -18.65 12.51
CA LEU A 23 -5.21 -18.45 11.29
C LEU A 23 -5.45 -17.08 10.64
N VAL A 24 -6.72 -16.63 10.62
CA VAL A 24 -7.08 -15.27 10.17
C VAL A 24 -6.46 -14.21 11.09
N SER A 25 -6.46 -14.45 12.40
CA SER A 25 -5.89 -13.51 13.37
C SER A 25 -4.37 -13.40 13.22
N LEU A 26 -3.68 -14.53 13.02
CA LEU A 26 -2.24 -14.56 12.78
C LEU A 26 -1.86 -13.81 11.50
N LEU A 27 -2.61 -14.03 10.41
CA LEU A 27 -2.37 -13.36 9.13
C LEU A 27 -2.59 -11.84 9.22
N THR A 28 -3.60 -11.42 9.96
CA THR A 28 -3.91 -9.99 10.15
C THR A 28 -2.85 -9.28 10.99
N MET A 29 -2.34 -9.96 12.03
CA MET A 29 -1.27 -9.45 12.88
C MET A 29 0.07 -9.38 12.13
N ALA A 30 0.37 -10.40 11.32
CA ALA A 30 1.54 -10.42 10.45
C ALA A 30 1.50 -9.28 9.41
N ARG A 31 0.32 -9.02 8.81
CA ARG A 31 0.15 -7.85 7.91
C ARG A 31 0.35 -6.54 8.63
N ARG A 32 -0.19 -6.36 9.85
CA ARG A 32 0.02 -5.12 10.63
C ARG A 32 1.49 -4.86 10.94
N LEU A 33 2.25 -5.90 11.29
CA LEU A 33 3.69 -5.78 11.51
C LEU A 33 4.42 -5.39 10.21
N LEU A 34 4.10 -6.06 9.09
CA LEU A 34 4.69 -5.76 7.78
C LEU A 34 4.35 -4.35 7.27
N THR A 35 3.16 -3.85 7.56
CA THR A 35 2.75 -2.49 7.15
C THR A 35 3.31 -1.41 8.06
N THR A 36 3.64 -1.73 9.31
CA THR A 36 4.25 -0.78 10.27
C THR A 36 5.65 -0.37 9.84
N THR A 37 6.36 -1.24 9.13
CA THR A 37 7.72 -0.98 8.63
C THR A 37 7.77 -0.34 7.26
N ARG A 38 6.63 -0.01 6.63
CA ARG A 38 6.66 0.72 5.36
C ARG A 38 6.90 2.20 5.69
N PRO A 39 8.10 2.76 5.43
CA PRO A 39 8.31 4.19 5.59
C PRO A 39 7.27 4.90 4.72
N ALA A 40 6.60 5.89 5.32
CA ALA A 40 5.75 6.79 4.55
C ALA A 40 6.62 7.42 3.46
N PRO A 41 6.13 7.51 2.20
CA PRO A 41 6.89 8.18 1.16
C PRO A 41 7.22 9.59 1.64
N SER A 42 8.49 9.96 1.59
CA SER A 42 8.94 11.26 2.05
C SER A 42 8.36 12.36 1.13
N ALA A 43 8.30 13.59 1.63
CA ALA A 43 7.93 14.74 0.80
C ALA A 43 8.85 14.85 -0.42
N ALA A 44 10.13 14.49 -0.28
CA ALA A 44 11.08 14.40 -1.38
C ALA A 44 10.70 13.32 -2.42
N ASP A 45 10.24 12.14 -1.99
CA ASP A 45 9.77 11.07 -2.89
C ASP A 45 8.48 11.45 -3.64
N ALA A 46 7.62 12.25 -3.01
CA ALA A 46 6.44 12.79 -3.66
C ALA A 46 6.83 13.85 -4.70
N ALA A 47 7.72 14.77 -4.32
CA ALA A 47 8.21 15.83 -5.19
C ALA A 47 8.95 15.31 -6.43
N ALA A 48 9.81 14.31 -6.26
CA ALA A 48 10.53 13.68 -7.37
C ALA A 48 9.57 12.98 -8.34
N ARG A 49 8.49 12.36 -7.82
CA ARG A 49 7.46 11.74 -8.66
C ARG A 49 6.67 12.76 -9.46
N GLU A 50 6.32 13.89 -8.85
CA GLU A 50 5.65 14.99 -9.54
C GLU A 50 6.55 15.63 -10.60
N ALA A 51 7.82 15.89 -10.29
CA ALA A 51 8.80 16.38 -11.26
C ALA A 51 8.93 15.42 -12.46
N GLN A 52 8.96 14.12 -12.21
CA GLN A 52 9.00 13.11 -13.27
C GLN A 52 7.73 13.10 -14.12
N ALA A 53 6.55 13.30 -13.52
CA ALA A 53 5.29 13.41 -14.26
C ALA A 53 5.29 14.64 -15.19
N VAL A 54 5.81 15.78 -14.72
CA VAL A 54 5.94 17.00 -15.54
C VAL A 54 6.91 16.80 -16.71
N ARG A 55 8.03 16.09 -16.51
CA ARG A 55 8.96 15.73 -17.60
C ARG A 55 8.29 14.84 -18.65
N ASN A 56 7.49 13.87 -18.23
CA ASN A 56 6.75 13.02 -19.16
C ASN A 56 5.72 13.83 -19.97
N MET A 57 5.07 14.81 -19.34
CA MET A 57 4.19 15.75 -20.02
C MET A 57 4.96 16.57 -21.05
N ALA A 58 6.11 17.15 -20.67
CA ALA A 58 6.98 17.92 -21.57
C ALA A 58 7.41 17.12 -22.81
N ASN A 59 7.73 15.83 -22.65
CA ASN A 59 8.07 14.94 -23.76
C ASN A 59 6.94 14.82 -24.79
N THR A 60 5.69 14.86 -24.35
CA THR A 60 4.52 14.80 -25.25
C THR A 60 4.44 16.05 -26.12
N TYR A 61 4.80 17.21 -25.56
CA TYR A 61 4.74 18.50 -26.26
C TYR A 61 6.02 18.83 -27.04
N THR A 62 7.10 18.05 -26.89
CA THR A 62 8.40 18.37 -27.53
C THR A 62 8.32 18.47 -29.06
N ARG A 63 7.40 17.72 -29.69
CA ARG A 63 7.18 17.76 -31.15
C ARG A 63 6.22 18.84 -31.62
N THR A 64 5.26 19.24 -30.78
CA THR A 64 4.17 20.15 -31.16
C THR A 64 4.43 21.58 -30.70
N ASP A 65 5.01 21.75 -29.51
CA ASP A 65 5.41 23.02 -28.92
C ASP A 65 6.69 22.83 -28.07
N PRO A 66 7.88 22.99 -28.70
CA PRO A 66 9.15 22.85 -28.00
C PRO A 66 9.38 23.96 -26.97
N GLY A 67 8.77 25.14 -27.12
CA GLY A 67 8.88 26.23 -26.17
C GLY A 67 8.15 25.92 -24.86
N PHE A 68 6.94 25.41 -24.97
CA PHE A 68 6.17 24.93 -23.83
C PHE A 68 6.84 23.73 -23.14
N ALA A 69 7.38 22.78 -23.91
CA ALA A 69 8.14 21.66 -23.35
C ALA A 69 9.37 22.12 -22.55
N ALA A 70 10.11 23.13 -23.05
CA ALA A 70 11.25 23.70 -22.35
C ALA A 70 10.85 24.35 -21.02
N ASP A 71 9.71 25.06 -20.97
CA ASP A 71 9.20 25.65 -19.73
C ASP A 71 8.80 24.58 -18.71
N LEU A 72 8.16 23.49 -19.16
CA LEU A 72 7.83 22.35 -18.30
C LEU A 72 9.09 21.66 -17.73
N PHE A 73 10.14 21.51 -18.54
CA PHE A 73 11.43 20.98 -18.05
C PHE A 73 12.06 21.90 -17.01
N ALA A 74 12.02 23.21 -17.23
CA ALA A 74 12.52 24.20 -16.28
C ALA A 74 11.72 24.18 -14.97
N ALA A 75 10.39 24.06 -15.06
CA ALA A 75 9.52 23.91 -13.89
C ALA A 75 9.83 22.64 -13.09
N ALA A 76 10.01 21.50 -13.76
CA ALA A 76 10.39 20.24 -13.13
C ALA A 76 11.76 20.31 -12.45
N ALA A 77 12.75 20.98 -13.06
CA ALA A 77 14.08 21.16 -12.48
C ALA A 77 14.05 22.03 -11.20
N ARG A 78 13.23 23.10 -11.19
CA ARG A 78 13.02 23.91 -9.99
C ARG A 78 12.33 23.10 -8.88
N HIS A 79 11.42 22.20 -9.25
CA HIS A 79 10.71 21.34 -8.29
C HIS A 79 11.65 20.34 -7.59
N ASP A 80 12.62 19.79 -8.31
CA ASP A 80 13.67 18.95 -7.71
C ASP A 80 14.59 19.77 -6.80
N GLY A 81 14.99 20.97 -7.22
CA GLY A 81 15.89 21.85 -6.44
C GLY A 81 15.26 22.48 -5.18
N LEU A 82 13.93 22.60 -5.12
CA LEU A 82 13.21 23.14 -3.95
C LEU A 82 12.89 22.07 -2.89
N ASN A 83 12.84 20.80 -3.27
CA ASN A 83 12.48 19.69 -2.38
C ASN A 83 13.66 18.77 -2.00
N GLY A 84 14.85 19.03 -2.55
CA GLY A 84 16.08 18.28 -2.29
C GLY A 84 17.25 19.19 -1.93
N GLY A 85 17.45 19.43 -0.64
CA GLY A 85 18.61 20.07 -0.02
C GLY A 85 18.75 19.63 1.42
#